data_AF-A0A024U7M5-F1
#
_entry.id   AF-A0A024U7M5-F1
#
_cell.length_a   1.000
_cell.length_b   1.000
_cell.length_c   1.000
_cell.angle_alpha   90.00
_cell.angle_beta   90.00
_cell.angle_gamma   90.00
#
_symmetry.space_group_name_H-M   'P 1'
#
loop_
_entity.id
_entity.type
_entity.pdbx_description
1 polymer ?
#
loop_
_entity_poly.entity_id
_entity_poly.type
_entity_poly.pdbx_seq_one_letter_code
_entity_poly.pdbx_strand_id
1 'polypeptide(L)'
;MHAEDVHDIAMRFQRSVYVRKNPNIASARRMQQEAMHIHMTNTTEYTRHLARLDRLDKSQLNTVRPRAWKRIAQANIKLSAMDALVRDFERTVRPKVDVVIKILAKLDALKTSIVVAGQDAVSLLVRELQLLEMPLRGSFSGVFLHVFEYLTTADIVLRCQLVSTTWKNAIAANQVVSRSMRSGRVRGRLWQHAIESHVARMAIRTSVAQTSRSSHQPAVWCYHTLLDRAIKDKHNRFHRTIIADVKRTTFVRAEHMYPRTPSLSGTGRLGAQVDMSSEDVETLHGLHTKLTHVLMAYCQLDPLVGYCHGMTFLGASLLTCLEYDDEATFQVFAAAMQHYAMADLFHLPDLPGTTQRMHQLHNLIRAHLPSVDKCLRSHRIHPHMFSSGWIMSLFLNEPSLSPCTIGILLDGFFQGGWPHMFRIYMGLLSIHADAHIITPHANRTLRALVQLPKHLEASLSAVLDEGRVQFSLATSDDALDIMAAQNGPTAGPDYF
;
A
#
# COMPACT_ATOMS: atom_id res chain seq x y z
N MET A 1 -27.42 2.39 -67.97
CA MET A 1 -28.32 2.39 -66.80
C MET A 1 -28.93 1.01 -66.69
N HIS A 2 -28.32 0.16 -65.88
CA HIS A 2 -28.78 -1.22 -65.69
C HIS A 2 -30.10 -1.22 -64.92
N ALA A 3 -31.04 -2.03 -65.40
CA ALA A 3 -32.16 -2.49 -64.62
C ALA A 3 -31.61 -3.16 -63.35
N GLU A 4 -31.67 -2.45 -62.22
CA GLU A 4 -31.81 -3.16 -60.94
C GLU A 4 -33.08 -4.00 -61.09
N ASP A 5 -32.86 -5.31 -61.14
CA ASP A 5 -33.81 -6.36 -61.47
C ASP A 5 -35.11 -6.17 -60.67
N VAL A 6 -36.26 -6.13 -61.33
CA VAL A 6 -37.59 -5.96 -60.70
C VAL A 6 -37.81 -7.00 -59.58
N HIS A 7 -37.14 -8.16 -59.71
CA HIS A 7 -37.07 -9.19 -58.68
C HIS A 7 -36.41 -8.74 -57.37
N ASP A 8 -35.32 -7.96 -57.43
CA ASP A 8 -34.63 -7.43 -56.25
C ASP A 8 -35.48 -6.36 -55.55
N ILE A 9 -36.16 -5.50 -56.30
CA ILE A 9 -37.10 -4.51 -55.74
C ILE A 9 -38.28 -5.22 -55.06
N ALA A 10 -38.85 -6.27 -55.68
CA ALA A 10 -39.93 -7.06 -55.12
C ALA A 10 -39.50 -7.81 -53.84
N MET A 11 -38.30 -8.38 -53.82
CA MET A 11 -37.73 -9.04 -52.64
C MET A 11 -37.46 -8.05 -51.50
N ARG A 12 -36.91 -6.87 -51.80
CA ARG A 12 -36.74 -5.78 -50.82
C ARG A 12 -38.10 -5.32 -50.28
N PHE A 13 -39.12 -5.20 -51.12
CA PHE A 13 -40.48 -4.81 -50.71
C PHE A 13 -41.14 -5.87 -49.82
N GLN A 14 -41.17 -7.14 -50.22
CA GLN A 14 -41.70 -8.25 -49.42
C GLN A 14 -40.98 -8.40 -48.09
N ARG A 15 -39.65 -8.22 -48.08
CA ARG A 15 -38.84 -8.20 -46.86
C ARG A 15 -39.18 -7.02 -45.97
N SER A 16 -39.40 -5.82 -46.54
CA SER A 16 -39.85 -4.65 -45.78
C SER A 16 -41.23 -4.86 -45.14
N VAL A 17 -42.15 -5.53 -45.85
CA VAL A 17 -43.49 -5.88 -45.36
C VAL A 17 -43.41 -6.92 -44.26
N TYR A 18 -42.55 -7.94 -44.42
CA TYR A 18 -42.30 -8.97 -43.39
C TYR A 18 -41.70 -8.35 -42.12
N VAL A 19 -40.69 -7.50 -42.25
CA VAL A 19 -40.06 -6.78 -41.13
C VAL A 19 -41.06 -5.87 -40.42
N ARG A 20 -41.96 -5.19 -41.15
CA ARG A 20 -43.02 -4.35 -40.56
C ARG A 20 -44.08 -5.15 -39.81
N LYS A 21 -44.40 -6.38 -40.25
CA LYS A 21 -45.49 -7.20 -39.67
C LYS A 21 -45.01 -8.22 -38.64
N ASN A 22 -43.71 -8.45 -38.49
CA ASN A 22 -43.18 -9.46 -37.57
C ASN A 22 -43.10 -8.92 -36.11
N PRO A 23 -43.83 -9.51 -35.15
CA PRO A 23 -43.86 -9.03 -33.77
C PRO A 23 -42.52 -9.17 -33.03
N ASN A 24 -41.70 -10.16 -33.40
CA ASN A 24 -40.39 -10.40 -32.78
C ASN A 24 -39.36 -9.36 -33.23
N ILE A 25 -39.39 -8.98 -34.52
CA ILE A 25 -38.52 -7.92 -35.05
C ILE A 25 -38.96 -6.56 -34.47
N ALA A 26 -40.26 -6.34 -34.33
CA ALA A 26 -40.78 -5.16 -33.64
C ALA A 26 -40.36 -5.13 -32.15
N SER A 27 -40.29 -6.28 -31.48
CA SER A 27 -39.76 -6.39 -30.11
C SER A 27 -38.26 -6.07 -30.04
N ALA A 28 -37.45 -6.64 -30.94
CA ALA A 28 -36.01 -6.36 -31.03
C ALA A 28 -35.72 -4.86 -31.28
N ARG A 29 -36.47 -4.22 -32.20
CA ARG A 29 -36.37 -2.77 -32.45
C ARG A 29 -36.74 -1.94 -31.23
N ARG A 30 -37.77 -2.33 -30.48
CA ARG A 30 -38.15 -1.64 -29.24
C ARG A 30 -37.04 -1.74 -28.20
N MET A 31 -36.48 -2.94 -27.98
CA MET A 31 -35.33 -3.12 -27.07
C MET A 31 -34.13 -2.27 -27.49
N GLN A 32 -33.86 -2.19 -28.79
CA GLN A 32 -32.78 -1.37 -29.34
C GLN A 32 -33.01 0.13 -29.08
N GLN A 33 -34.20 0.63 -29.43
CA GLN A 33 -34.56 2.03 -29.22
C GLN A 33 -34.52 2.43 -27.75
N GLU A 34 -34.98 1.54 -26.87
CA GLU A 34 -34.95 1.76 -25.43
C GLU A 34 -33.52 1.81 -24.88
N ALA A 35 -32.66 0.88 -25.29
CA ALA A 35 -31.25 0.88 -24.91
C ALA A 35 -30.49 2.11 -25.47
N MET A 36 -30.80 2.54 -26.70
CA MET A 36 -30.27 3.78 -27.27
C MET A 36 -30.69 5.00 -26.46
N HIS A 37 -31.97 5.07 -26.08
CA HIS A 37 -32.50 6.16 -25.28
C HIS A 37 -31.84 6.23 -23.90
N ILE A 38 -31.73 5.10 -23.19
CA ILE A 38 -31.08 5.05 -21.87
C ILE A 38 -29.60 5.40 -21.97
N HIS A 39 -28.89 4.89 -22.98
CA HIS A 39 -27.47 5.21 -23.19
C HIS A 39 -27.26 6.70 -23.49
N MET A 40 -28.15 7.30 -24.28
CA MET A 40 -28.13 8.73 -24.57
C MET A 40 -28.32 9.55 -23.28
N THR A 41 -29.30 9.20 -22.46
CA THR A 41 -29.53 9.83 -21.15
C THR A 41 -28.31 9.71 -20.24
N ASN A 42 -27.73 8.50 -20.10
CA ASN A 42 -26.53 8.28 -19.30
C ASN A 42 -25.32 9.07 -19.82
N THR A 43 -25.19 9.23 -21.14
CA THR A 43 -24.12 10.01 -21.75
C THR A 43 -24.32 11.52 -21.49
N THR A 44 -25.56 12.00 -21.53
CA THR A 44 -25.89 13.38 -21.16
C THR A 44 -25.59 13.65 -19.69
N GLU A 45 -26.00 12.75 -18.78
CA GLU A 45 -25.66 12.85 -17.35
C GLU A 45 -24.16 12.80 -17.11
N TYR A 46 -23.46 11.85 -17.74
CA TYR A 46 -21.99 11.75 -17.70
C TYR A 46 -21.33 13.06 -18.12
N THR A 47 -21.76 13.66 -19.23
CA THR A 47 -21.19 14.92 -19.74
C THR A 47 -21.47 16.09 -18.80
N ARG A 48 -22.68 16.14 -18.21
CA ARG A 48 -23.04 17.14 -17.21
C ARG A 48 -22.18 17.03 -15.95
N HIS A 49 -21.98 15.83 -15.43
CA HIS A 49 -21.14 15.59 -14.25
C HIS A 49 -19.66 15.84 -14.55
N LEU A 50 -19.19 15.48 -15.74
CA LEU A 50 -17.82 15.79 -16.17
C LEU A 50 -17.59 17.31 -16.24
N ALA A 51 -18.53 18.08 -16.80
CA ALA A 51 -18.44 19.53 -16.85
C ALA A 51 -18.48 20.19 -15.46
N ARG A 52 -19.15 19.58 -14.48
CA ARG A 52 -19.09 20.02 -13.07
C ARG A 52 -17.73 19.70 -12.45
N LEU A 53 -17.20 18.51 -12.72
CA LEU A 53 -15.89 18.06 -12.24
C LEU A 53 -14.76 18.95 -12.79
N ASP A 54 -14.87 19.40 -14.03
CA ASP A 54 -13.89 20.27 -14.70
C ASP A 54 -13.78 21.68 -14.10
N ARG A 55 -14.76 22.08 -13.28
CA ARG A 55 -14.73 23.35 -12.54
C ARG A 55 -13.97 23.26 -11.22
N LEU A 56 -13.54 22.05 -10.82
CA LEU A 56 -12.81 21.77 -9.59
C LEU A 56 -11.31 21.61 -9.87
N ASP A 57 -10.47 21.73 -8.83
CA ASP A 57 -9.01 21.83 -8.97
C ASP A 57 -8.38 20.61 -9.66
N LYS A 58 -7.52 20.85 -10.67
CA LYS A 58 -6.99 19.82 -11.59
C LYS A 58 -6.07 18.80 -10.92
N SER A 59 -5.51 19.16 -9.77
CA SER A 59 -4.57 18.36 -8.98
C SER A 59 -5.20 17.09 -8.35
N GLN A 60 -6.53 17.08 -8.16
CA GLN A 60 -7.26 15.97 -7.53
C GLN A 60 -7.93 15.00 -8.52
N LEU A 61 -7.80 15.23 -9.84
CA LEU A 61 -8.69 14.64 -10.85
C LEU A 61 -8.18 13.37 -11.57
N ASN A 62 -7.10 12.74 -11.10
CA ASN A 62 -6.34 11.83 -11.97
C ASN A 62 -6.82 10.37 -12.06
N THR A 63 -7.72 9.89 -11.19
CA THR A 63 -8.07 8.45 -11.17
C THR A 63 -9.48 8.12 -11.65
N VAL A 64 -10.47 9.00 -11.49
CA VAL A 64 -11.89 8.69 -11.78
C VAL A 64 -12.24 8.88 -13.26
N ARG A 65 -11.70 9.90 -13.93
CA ARG A 65 -12.01 10.19 -15.34
C ARG A 65 -11.66 9.03 -16.29
N PRO A 66 -10.45 8.42 -16.24
CA PRO A 66 -10.14 7.29 -17.12
C PRO A 66 -11.04 6.08 -16.85
N ARG A 67 -11.45 5.86 -15.59
CA ARG A 67 -12.31 4.75 -15.18
C ARG A 67 -13.75 4.93 -15.64
N ALA A 68 -14.33 6.13 -15.48
CA ALA A 68 -15.67 6.44 -15.94
C ALA A 68 -15.76 6.40 -17.48
N TRP A 69 -14.74 6.94 -18.17
CA TRP A 69 -14.66 6.85 -19.63
C TRP A 69 -14.60 5.41 -20.14
N LYS A 70 -13.81 4.55 -19.48
CA LYS A 70 -13.73 3.13 -19.84
C LYS A 70 -15.11 2.44 -19.81
N ARG A 71 -16.01 2.84 -18.89
CA ARG A 71 -17.37 2.30 -18.80
C ARG A 71 -18.28 2.80 -19.94
N ILE A 72 -18.21 4.09 -20.28
CA ILE A 72 -18.91 4.65 -21.45
C ILE A 72 -18.42 4.00 -22.76
N ALA A 73 -17.11 3.82 -22.91
CA ALA A 73 -16.53 3.15 -24.07
C ALA A 73 -17.02 1.70 -24.20
N GLN A 74 -17.13 0.97 -23.09
CA GLN A 74 -17.71 -0.38 -23.08
C GLN A 74 -19.19 -0.39 -23.48
N ALA A 75 -19.99 0.59 -23.05
CA ALA A 75 -21.38 0.72 -23.45
C ALA A 75 -21.52 1.00 -24.95
N ASN A 76 -20.67 1.86 -25.52
CA ASN A 76 -20.63 2.15 -26.97
C ASN A 76 -20.33 0.90 -27.80
N ILE A 77 -19.36 0.09 -27.37
CA ILE A 77 -19.03 -1.19 -28.05
C ILE A 77 -20.24 -2.13 -28.04
N LYS A 78 -20.92 -2.25 -26.89
CA LYS A 78 -22.11 -3.12 -26.76
C LYS A 78 -23.31 -2.60 -27.55
N LEU A 79 -23.48 -1.28 -27.65
CA LEU A 79 -24.51 -0.66 -28.47
C LEU A 79 -24.31 -0.96 -29.96
N SER A 80 -23.05 -0.90 -30.43
CA SER A 80 -22.68 -1.29 -31.80
C SER A 80 -22.94 -2.78 -32.06
N ALA A 81 -22.60 -3.64 -31.10
CA ALA A 81 -22.89 -5.07 -31.18
C ALA A 81 -24.40 -5.37 -31.22
N MET A 82 -25.21 -4.62 -30.46
CA MET A 82 -26.66 -4.74 -30.48
C MET A 82 -27.25 -4.28 -31.83
N ASP A 83 -26.74 -3.17 -32.40
CA ASP A 83 -27.15 -2.68 -33.71
C ASP A 83 -26.81 -3.67 -34.84
N ALA A 84 -25.64 -4.30 -34.77
CA ALA A 84 -25.28 -5.40 -35.67
C ALA A 84 -26.27 -6.58 -35.54
N LEU A 85 -26.58 -7.02 -34.31
CA LEU A 85 -27.46 -8.15 -34.06
C LEU A 85 -28.89 -7.91 -34.56
N VAL A 86 -29.44 -6.70 -34.38
CA VAL A 86 -30.77 -6.34 -34.90
C VAL A 86 -30.77 -6.32 -36.42
N ARG A 87 -29.74 -5.73 -37.06
CA ARG A 87 -29.62 -5.73 -38.53
C ARG A 87 -29.54 -7.14 -39.10
N ASP A 88 -28.82 -8.04 -38.44
CA ASP A 88 -28.72 -9.44 -38.88
C ASP A 88 -30.04 -10.20 -38.65
N PHE A 89 -30.76 -9.88 -37.58
CA PHE A 89 -32.09 -10.43 -37.34
C PHE A 89 -33.10 -9.99 -38.42
N GLU A 90 -33.04 -8.73 -38.88
CA GLU A 90 -33.83 -8.21 -40.00
C GLU A 90 -33.44 -8.79 -41.37
N ARG A 91 -32.24 -9.37 -41.48
CA ARG A 91 -31.76 -10.10 -42.66
C ARG A 91 -32.23 -11.54 -42.69
N THR A 92 -32.66 -12.08 -41.55
CA THR A 92 -33.03 -13.49 -41.44
C THR A 92 -34.50 -13.69 -41.86
N VAL A 93 -34.70 -14.42 -42.96
CA VAL A 93 -36.04 -14.77 -43.47
C VAL A 93 -36.51 -16.06 -42.79
N ARG A 94 -37.66 -16.03 -42.09
CA ARG A 94 -38.27 -17.17 -41.38
C ARG A 94 -37.32 -17.95 -40.43
N PRO A 95 -36.76 -17.31 -39.39
CA PRO A 95 -35.94 -17.99 -38.40
C PRO A 95 -36.73 -19.04 -37.60
N LYS A 96 -36.08 -20.15 -37.24
CA LYS A 96 -36.64 -21.16 -36.31
C LYS A 96 -36.90 -20.53 -34.93
N VAL A 97 -37.92 -21.01 -34.21
CA VAL A 97 -38.33 -20.47 -32.90
C VAL A 97 -37.17 -20.42 -31.90
N ASP A 98 -36.36 -21.47 -31.82
CA ASP A 98 -35.19 -21.53 -30.92
C ASP A 98 -34.15 -20.44 -31.21
N VAL A 99 -33.99 -20.07 -32.48
CA VAL A 99 -33.07 -19.02 -32.92
C VAL A 99 -33.60 -17.65 -32.51
N VAL A 100 -34.91 -17.42 -32.65
CA VAL A 100 -35.57 -16.18 -32.21
C VAL A 100 -35.40 -15.99 -30.71
N ILE A 101 -35.65 -17.04 -29.91
CA ILE A 101 -35.50 -17.00 -28.44
C ILE A 101 -34.05 -16.64 -28.07
N LYS A 102 -33.06 -17.28 -28.69
CA LYS A 102 -31.64 -17.00 -28.43
C LYS A 102 -31.23 -15.57 -28.80
N ILE A 103 -31.74 -15.03 -29.91
CA ILE A 103 -31.46 -13.66 -30.34
C ILE A 103 -32.07 -12.66 -29.36
N LEU A 104 -33.34 -12.83 -29.00
CA LEU A 104 -34.02 -11.94 -28.04
C LEU A 104 -33.36 -11.97 -26.66
N ALA A 105 -32.95 -13.15 -26.17
CA ALA A 105 -32.21 -13.25 -24.91
C ALA A 105 -30.83 -12.53 -24.97
N LYS A 106 -30.13 -12.61 -26.10
CA LYS A 106 -28.88 -11.86 -26.30
C LYS A 106 -29.10 -10.34 -26.35
N LEU A 107 -30.18 -9.88 -26.99
CA LEU A 107 -30.54 -8.45 -27.01
C LEU A 107 -30.85 -7.94 -25.61
N ASP A 108 -31.60 -8.70 -24.83
CA ASP A 108 -31.92 -8.35 -23.44
C ASP A 108 -30.66 -8.29 -22.56
N ALA A 109 -29.78 -9.29 -22.67
CA ALA A 109 -28.49 -9.28 -21.96
C ALA A 109 -27.60 -8.09 -22.36
N LEU A 110 -27.55 -7.74 -23.66
CA LEU A 110 -26.83 -6.56 -24.13
C LEU A 110 -27.44 -5.27 -23.58
N LYS A 111 -28.77 -5.13 -23.62
CA LYS A 111 -29.50 -4.00 -23.03
C LYS A 111 -29.16 -3.83 -21.55
N THR A 112 -29.30 -4.88 -20.73
CA THR A 112 -28.96 -4.81 -19.29
C THR A 112 -27.50 -4.41 -19.09
N SER A 113 -26.59 -4.94 -19.90
CA SER A 113 -25.16 -4.63 -19.80
C SER A 113 -24.80 -3.19 -20.21
N ILE A 114 -25.53 -2.60 -21.16
CA ILE A 114 -25.42 -1.19 -21.55
C ILE A 114 -25.93 -0.29 -20.41
N VAL A 115 -27.08 -0.64 -19.83
CA VAL A 115 -27.69 0.10 -18.72
C VAL A 115 -26.75 0.13 -17.52
N VAL A 116 -26.23 -1.02 -17.09
CA VAL A 116 -25.31 -1.13 -15.96
C VAL A 116 -24.01 -0.35 -16.21
N ALA A 117 -23.41 -0.47 -17.40
CA ALA A 117 -22.18 0.24 -17.72
C ALA A 117 -22.36 1.77 -17.70
N GLY A 118 -23.49 2.27 -18.22
CA GLY A 118 -23.81 3.70 -18.17
C GLY A 118 -24.09 4.20 -16.76
N GLN A 119 -24.85 3.45 -15.96
CA GLN A 119 -25.15 3.79 -14.57
C GLN A 119 -23.89 3.78 -13.70
N ASP A 120 -22.99 2.80 -13.89
CA ASP A 120 -21.70 2.73 -13.21
C ASP A 120 -20.85 3.99 -13.51
N ALA A 121 -20.81 4.41 -14.78
CA ALA A 121 -20.04 5.60 -15.19
C ALA A 121 -20.55 6.86 -14.50
N VAL A 122 -21.88 7.05 -14.47
CA VAL A 122 -22.53 8.20 -13.81
C VAL A 122 -22.36 8.12 -12.29
N SER A 123 -22.55 6.95 -11.69
CA SER A 123 -22.39 6.72 -10.25
C SER A 123 -20.98 7.05 -9.76
N LEU A 124 -19.95 6.64 -10.52
CA LEU A 124 -18.56 6.99 -10.22
C LEU A 124 -18.34 8.50 -10.18
N LEU A 125 -18.88 9.25 -11.15
CA LEU A 125 -18.74 10.70 -11.19
C LEU A 125 -19.59 11.40 -10.10
N VAL A 126 -20.81 10.93 -9.85
CA VAL A 126 -21.68 11.48 -8.80
C VAL A 126 -21.05 11.28 -7.44
N ARG A 127 -20.49 10.11 -7.15
CA ARG A 127 -19.82 9.83 -5.89
C ARG A 127 -18.59 10.71 -5.69
N GLU A 128 -17.81 10.91 -6.75
CA GLU A 128 -16.64 11.80 -6.72
C GLU A 128 -17.04 13.26 -6.51
N LEU A 129 -18.04 13.74 -7.26
CA LEU A 129 -18.60 15.07 -7.06
C LEU A 129 -19.19 15.25 -5.66
N GLN A 130 -19.88 14.26 -5.12
CA GLN A 130 -20.38 14.31 -3.75
C GLN A 130 -19.22 14.44 -2.77
N LEU A 131 -18.12 13.70 -2.94
CA LEU A 131 -16.94 13.82 -2.09
C LEU A 131 -16.28 15.20 -2.19
N LEU A 132 -16.21 15.78 -3.41
CA LEU A 132 -15.56 17.07 -3.66
C LEU A 132 -16.44 18.29 -3.36
N GLU A 133 -17.77 18.16 -3.51
CA GLU A 133 -18.77 19.21 -3.28
C GLU A 133 -19.41 19.12 -1.88
N MET A 134 -19.10 18.10 -1.07
CA MET A 134 -19.45 18.10 0.34
C MET A 134 -18.98 19.46 0.91
N PRO A 135 -19.87 20.23 1.58
CA PRO A 135 -19.50 21.50 2.15
C PRO A 135 -18.52 21.24 3.30
N LEU A 136 -17.24 21.15 2.95
CA LEU A 136 -16.14 21.47 3.82
C LEU A 136 -16.30 22.97 4.08
N ARG A 137 -17.11 23.33 5.10
CA ARG A 137 -16.99 24.64 5.72
C ARG A 137 -15.54 24.74 6.18
N GLY A 138 -14.74 25.43 5.39
CA GLY A 138 -13.30 25.53 5.57
C GLY A 138 -12.59 24.97 4.35
N SER A 139 -12.02 25.87 3.56
CA SER A 139 -10.74 25.64 2.93
C SER A 139 -9.82 24.90 3.92
N PHE A 140 -9.53 23.62 3.65
CA PHE A 140 -8.46 22.89 4.37
C PHE A 140 -7.07 23.34 3.91
N SER A 141 -6.99 24.40 3.10
CA SER A 141 -5.88 25.34 3.13
C SER A 141 -6.12 26.31 4.29
N GLY A 142 -5.59 25.98 5.47
CA GLY A 142 -5.40 26.93 6.56
C GLY A 142 -6.01 26.58 7.92
N VAL A 143 -7.07 25.78 8.00
CA VAL A 143 -7.67 25.40 9.30
C VAL A 143 -8.10 23.93 9.27
N PHE A 144 -7.29 23.06 9.87
CA PHE A 144 -7.81 21.77 10.32
C PHE A 144 -8.90 22.07 11.33
N LEU A 145 -10.15 21.69 11.04
CA LEU A 145 -11.18 21.65 12.07
C LEU A 145 -10.71 20.60 13.08
N HIS A 146 -10.21 21.12 14.19
CA HIS A 146 -9.52 20.45 15.26
C HIS A 146 -10.46 19.55 16.09
N VAL A 147 -11.31 18.73 15.46
CA VAL A 147 -12.00 17.65 16.16
C VAL A 147 -10.96 16.75 16.87
N PHE A 148 -9.78 16.61 16.28
CA PHE A 148 -8.63 15.88 16.85
C PHE A 148 -7.75 16.69 17.83
N GLU A 149 -8.01 17.97 18.06
CA GLU A 149 -7.36 18.71 19.16
C GLU A 149 -8.04 18.42 20.50
N TYR A 150 -9.31 18.05 20.45
CA TYR A 150 -10.12 17.68 21.61
C TYR A 150 -10.26 16.17 21.81
N LEU A 151 -9.88 15.36 20.81
CA LEU A 151 -9.84 13.90 20.92
C LEU A 151 -8.43 13.47 21.29
N THR A 152 -8.30 12.81 22.44
CA THR A 152 -7.04 12.19 22.84
C THR A 152 -6.70 11.02 21.91
N THR A 153 -5.44 10.58 21.89
CA THR A 153 -5.04 9.35 21.17
C THR A 153 -5.89 8.15 21.60
N ALA A 154 -6.33 8.12 22.87
CA ALA A 154 -7.26 7.12 23.38
C ALA A 154 -8.64 7.23 22.72
N ASP A 155 -9.17 8.43 22.47
CA ASP A 155 -10.45 8.62 21.79
C ASP A 155 -10.38 8.20 20.31
N ILE A 156 -9.25 8.45 19.63
CA ILE A 156 -9.04 8.03 18.24
C ILE A 156 -8.90 6.49 18.15
N VAL A 157 -8.19 5.88 19.09
CA VAL A 157 -7.92 4.43 19.07
C VAL A 157 -9.10 3.62 19.58
N LEU A 158 -9.81 4.05 20.64
CA LEU A 158 -10.98 3.36 21.20
C LEU A 158 -12.31 3.76 20.54
N ARG A 159 -12.58 5.05 20.31
CA ARG A 159 -13.92 5.53 19.94
C ARG A 159 -14.15 5.67 18.44
N CYS A 160 -13.12 5.96 17.63
CA CYS A 160 -13.29 5.91 16.16
C CYS A 160 -13.47 4.49 15.62
N GLN A 161 -13.19 3.44 16.40
CA GLN A 161 -13.57 2.07 16.04
C GLN A 161 -15.11 1.86 16.04
N LEU A 162 -15.87 2.71 16.74
CA LEU A 162 -17.34 2.74 16.70
C LEU A 162 -17.89 3.51 15.49
N VAL A 163 -17.08 4.35 14.85
CA VAL A 163 -17.49 5.13 13.68
C VAL A 163 -17.10 4.34 12.45
N SER A 164 -18.07 3.64 11.85
CA SER A 164 -18.08 2.98 10.53
C SER A 164 -16.73 2.57 9.90
N THR A 165 -16.63 1.34 9.41
CA THR A 165 -15.46 0.83 8.66
C THR A 165 -14.93 1.79 7.59
N THR A 166 -15.80 2.62 7.00
CA THR A 166 -15.44 3.67 6.05
C THR A 166 -14.55 4.77 6.64
N TRP A 167 -14.81 5.22 7.87
CA TRP A 167 -14.00 6.21 8.57
C TRP A 167 -12.65 5.65 8.98
N LYS A 168 -12.62 4.42 9.51
CA LYS A 168 -11.38 3.70 9.78
C LYS A 168 -10.50 3.58 8.52
N ASN A 169 -11.13 3.25 7.39
CA ASN A 169 -10.44 3.18 6.10
C ASN A 169 -9.94 4.55 5.63
N ALA A 170 -10.72 5.62 5.80
CA ALA A 170 -10.31 6.97 5.42
C ALA A 170 -9.16 7.52 6.29
N ILE A 171 -9.20 7.26 7.59
CA ILE A 171 -8.13 7.63 8.53
C ILE A 171 -6.82 6.92 8.17
N ALA A 172 -6.89 5.61 7.86
CA ALA A 172 -5.74 4.82 7.47
C ALA A 172 -5.21 5.20 6.06
N ALA A 173 -6.10 5.38 5.09
CA ALA A 173 -5.73 5.72 3.69
C ALA A 173 -5.08 7.11 3.57
N ASN A 174 -5.42 8.04 4.46
CA ASN A 174 -4.83 9.39 4.46
C ASN A 174 -3.71 9.57 5.50
N GLN A 175 -3.33 8.50 6.21
CA GLN A 175 -2.34 8.50 7.30
C GLN A 175 -2.60 9.63 8.32
N VAL A 176 -3.88 9.91 8.61
CA VAL A 176 -4.30 11.11 9.35
C VAL A 176 -3.65 11.14 10.73
N VAL A 177 -3.61 9.99 11.41
CA VAL A 177 -3.02 9.86 12.75
C VAL A 177 -1.51 10.16 12.72
N SER A 178 -0.77 9.52 11.81
CA SER A 178 0.67 9.73 11.67
C SER A 178 1.01 11.17 11.34
N ARG A 179 0.24 11.79 10.45
CA ARG A 179 0.42 13.18 10.00
C ARG A 179 -0.08 14.20 11.01
N SER A 180 -0.97 13.84 11.94
CA SER A 180 -1.50 14.75 12.97
C SER A 180 -0.62 14.80 14.23
N MET A 181 0.30 13.85 14.41
CA MET A 181 1.20 13.87 15.57
C MET A 181 2.14 15.09 15.53
N ARG A 182 2.32 15.70 16.70
CA ARG A 182 3.15 16.90 16.90
C ARG A 182 4.19 16.75 18.01
N SER A 183 4.30 15.55 18.60
CA SER A 183 5.30 15.25 19.62
C SER A 183 5.65 13.77 19.64
N GLY A 184 6.92 13.49 19.91
CA GLY A 184 7.46 12.15 20.15
C GLY A 184 6.79 11.45 21.33
N ARG A 185 6.37 12.19 22.37
CA ARG A 185 5.63 11.62 23.51
C ARG A 185 4.31 10.99 23.10
N VAL A 186 3.57 11.63 22.19
CA VAL A 186 2.29 11.11 21.68
C VAL A 186 2.53 9.85 20.84
N ARG A 187 3.54 9.90 19.97
CA ARG A 187 3.95 8.75 19.14
C ARG A 187 4.41 7.57 19.99
N GLY A 188 5.21 7.83 21.03
CA GLY A 188 5.66 6.80 21.98
C GLY A 188 4.49 6.08 22.67
N ARG A 189 3.48 6.82 23.14
CA ARG A 189 2.26 6.20 23.73
C ARG A 189 1.48 5.37 22.71
N LEU A 190 1.36 5.85 21.47
CA LEU A 190 0.72 5.10 20.40
C LEU A 190 1.44 3.77 20.15
N TRP A 191 2.77 3.80 20.06
CA TRP A 191 3.58 2.60 19.87
C TRP A 191 3.50 1.67 21.06
N GLN A 192 3.57 2.18 22.29
CA GLN A 192 3.40 1.36 23.49
C GLN A 192 2.07 0.60 23.47
N HIS A 193 0.96 1.29 23.21
CA HIS A 193 -0.35 0.65 23.11
C HIS A 193 -0.41 -0.39 21.97
N ALA A 194 0.21 -0.09 20.82
CA ALA A 194 0.28 -1.00 19.69
C ALA A 194 1.09 -2.27 20.02
N ILE A 195 2.22 -2.12 20.73
CA ILE A 195 3.06 -3.20 21.22
C ILE A 195 2.28 -4.07 22.21
N GLU A 196 1.66 -3.49 23.24
CA GLU A 196 0.86 -4.21 24.23
C GLU A 196 -0.27 -5.02 23.54
N SER A 197 -0.96 -4.38 22.59
CA SER A 197 -2.02 -5.03 21.82
C SER A 197 -1.47 -6.16 20.92
N HIS A 198 -0.28 -5.98 20.34
CA HIS A 198 0.38 -6.99 19.52
C HIS A 198 0.77 -8.21 20.35
N VAL A 199 1.42 -7.99 21.50
CA VAL A 199 1.82 -9.04 22.45
C VAL A 199 0.59 -9.82 22.93
N ALA A 200 -0.50 -9.14 23.28
CA ALA A 200 -1.74 -9.80 23.68
C ALA A 200 -2.31 -10.70 22.56
N ARG A 201 -2.32 -10.23 21.30
CA ARG A 201 -2.77 -11.04 20.15
C ARG A 201 -1.87 -12.26 19.92
N MET A 202 -0.55 -12.09 20.03
CA MET A 202 0.40 -13.19 19.89
C MET A 202 0.19 -14.24 20.98
N ALA A 203 0.04 -13.83 22.24
CA ALA A 203 -0.23 -14.73 23.36
C ALA A 203 -1.53 -15.52 23.18
N ILE A 204 -2.59 -14.90 22.64
CA ILE A 204 -3.84 -15.62 22.28
C ILE A 204 -3.55 -16.68 21.20
N ARG A 205 -2.81 -16.33 20.14
CA ARG A 205 -2.46 -17.28 19.07
C ARG A 205 -1.60 -18.44 19.56
N THR A 206 -0.68 -18.22 20.51
CA THR A 206 0.16 -19.29 21.08
C THR A 206 -0.58 -20.14 22.12
N SER A 207 -1.46 -19.54 22.94
CA SER A 207 -2.22 -20.27 23.97
C SER A 207 -3.27 -21.23 23.38
N VAL A 208 -3.83 -20.92 22.20
CA VAL A 208 -4.68 -21.86 21.45
C VAL A 208 -3.87 -23.07 20.92
N ALA A 209 -2.54 -22.95 20.81
CA ALA A 209 -1.66 -24.01 20.33
C ALA A 209 -1.01 -24.86 21.44
N GLN A 210 -1.02 -24.43 22.71
CA GLN A 210 -0.41 -25.18 23.83
C GLN A 210 -1.19 -25.00 25.14
N THR A 211 -1.94 -26.03 25.55
CA THR A 211 -2.31 -26.23 26.95
C THR A 211 -1.07 -26.67 27.73
N SER A 212 -0.71 -25.90 28.75
CA SER A 212 0.42 -26.04 29.67
C SER A 212 1.75 -25.44 29.20
N ARG A 213 2.15 -24.32 29.83
CA ARG A 213 3.47 -24.14 30.45
C ARG A 213 3.55 -22.88 31.30
N SER A 214 4.47 -22.95 32.24
CA SER A 214 4.68 -22.14 33.44
C SER A 214 4.79 -20.64 33.22
N SER A 215 4.22 -19.89 34.17
CA SER A 215 4.36 -18.44 34.36
C SER A 215 5.81 -18.04 34.66
N HIS A 216 6.64 -17.90 33.64
CA HIS A 216 7.81 -17.05 33.77
C HIS A 216 7.35 -15.60 33.62
N GLN A 217 7.41 -14.84 34.72
CA GLN A 217 7.28 -13.39 34.65
C GLN A 217 8.35 -12.90 33.67
N PRO A 218 8.00 -12.05 32.68
CA PRO A 218 9.00 -11.43 31.84
C PRO A 218 9.94 -10.66 32.75
N ALA A 219 11.24 -10.90 32.62
CA ALA A 219 12.24 -10.18 33.41
C ALA A 219 12.03 -8.67 33.17
N VAL A 220 11.78 -7.93 34.24
CA VAL A 220 11.63 -6.48 34.19
C VAL A 220 13.04 -5.90 34.09
N TRP A 221 13.44 -5.51 32.88
CA TRP A 221 14.74 -4.92 32.64
C TRP A 221 14.68 -3.40 32.81
N CYS A 222 15.72 -2.82 33.42
CA CYS A 222 15.89 -1.37 33.52
C CYS A 222 16.99 -0.92 32.55
N TYR A 223 16.68 0.06 31.69
CA TYR A 223 17.61 0.60 30.69
C TYR A 223 18.94 1.05 31.32
N HIS A 224 18.87 1.83 32.39
CA HIS A 224 20.02 2.37 33.10
C HIS A 224 20.95 1.26 33.64
N THR A 225 20.37 0.19 34.19
CA THR A 225 21.16 -0.95 34.70
C THR A 225 21.85 -1.71 33.58
N LEU A 226 21.19 -1.88 32.43
CA LEU A 226 21.80 -2.53 31.26
C LEU A 226 22.90 -1.66 30.67
N LEU A 227 22.67 -0.35 30.59
CA LEU A 227 23.66 0.61 30.10
C LEU A 227 24.90 0.63 30.99
N ASP A 228 24.74 0.67 32.32
CA ASP A 228 25.85 0.60 33.27
C ASP A 228 26.71 -0.66 33.08
N ARG A 229 26.05 -1.81 32.84
CA ARG A 229 26.75 -3.06 32.53
C ARG A 229 27.48 -2.96 31.20
N ALA A 230 26.83 -2.41 30.17
CA ALA A 230 27.43 -2.26 28.85
C ALA A 230 28.66 -1.35 28.86
N ILE A 231 28.60 -0.22 29.56
CA ILE A 231 29.74 0.70 29.69
C ILE A 231 30.93 0.04 30.43
N LYS A 232 30.64 -0.80 31.43
CA LYS A 232 31.66 -1.56 32.17
C LYS A 232 32.26 -2.70 31.34
N ASP A 233 31.49 -3.28 30.43
CA ASP A 233 31.90 -4.38 29.54
C ASP A 233 32.77 -3.89 28.36
N LYS A 234 33.98 -3.39 28.67
CA LYS A 234 34.92 -2.86 27.66
C LYS A 234 35.37 -3.89 26.62
N HIS A 235 35.17 -5.18 26.87
CA HIS A 235 35.61 -6.29 26.02
C HIS A 235 34.48 -6.88 25.18
N ASN A 236 33.29 -6.29 25.23
CA ASN A 236 32.20 -6.68 24.36
C ASN A 236 32.62 -6.57 22.88
N ARG A 237 32.55 -7.70 22.17
CA ARG A 237 32.99 -7.80 20.77
C ARG A 237 32.27 -6.83 19.82
N PHE A 238 31.08 -6.36 20.19
CA PHE A 238 30.23 -5.53 19.33
C PHE A 238 30.52 -4.03 19.42
N HIS A 239 31.12 -3.55 20.53
CA HIS A 239 31.29 -2.11 20.78
C HIS A 239 32.04 -1.38 19.67
N ARG A 240 33.13 -1.97 19.16
CA ARG A 240 33.93 -1.36 18.09
C ARG A 240 33.11 -1.17 16.81
N THR A 241 32.29 -2.16 16.45
CA THR A 241 31.44 -2.11 15.25
C THR A 241 30.30 -1.12 15.42
N ILE A 242 29.64 -1.11 16.60
CA ILE A 242 28.59 -0.13 16.93
C ILE A 242 29.14 1.29 16.77
N ILE A 243 30.27 1.61 17.40
CA ILE A 243 30.87 2.95 17.34
C ILE A 243 31.20 3.34 15.88
N ALA A 244 31.72 2.42 15.07
CA ALA A 244 32.06 2.68 13.68
C ALA A 244 30.82 2.94 12.79
N ASP A 245 29.72 2.23 13.03
CA ASP A 245 28.47 2.42 12.28
C ASP A 245 27.72 3.67 12.75
N VAL A 246 27.67 3.91 14.05
CA VAL A 246 27.03 5.11 14.63
C VAL A 246 27.71 6.38 14.12
N LYS A 247 29.05 6.42 14.05
CA LYS A 247 29.79 7.57 13.49
C LYS A 247 29.39 7.96 12.07
N ARG A 248 28.92 7.00 11.27
CA ARG A 248 28.46 7.21 9.87
C ARG A 248 26.96 7.49 9.79
N THR A 249 26.25 7.41 10.91
CA THR A 249 24.80 7.59 10.97
C THR A 249 24.46 9.07 10.97
N THR A 250 23.53 9.45 10.10
CA THR A 250 22.99 10.81 9.98
C THR A 250 21.65 10.91 10.69
N PHE A 251 21.33 12.07 11.23
CA PHE A 251 20.08 12.31 11.95
C PHE A 251 19.23 13.37 11.26
N VAL A 252 17.93 13.15 11.27
CA VAL A 252 16.96 14.20 11.03
C VAL A 252 16.75 14.95 12.33
N ARG A 253 16.78 16.29 12.29
CA ARG A 253 16.46 17.14 13.44
C ARG A 253 15.02 16.88 13.93
N ALA A 254 14.82 16.75 15.25
CA ALA A 254 13.50 16.51 15.85
C ALA A 254 12.44 17.56 15.46
N GLU A 255 12.85 18.82 15.24
CA GLU A 255 11.98 19.91 14.75
C GLU A 255 11.39 19.63 13.36
N HIS A 256 12.11 18.89 12.50
CA HIS A 256 11.62 18.47 11.20
C HIS A 256 10.74 17.21 11.27
N MET A 257 10.85 16.43 12.36
CA MET A 257 9.96 15.30 12.61
C MET A 257 8.55 15.78 13.02
N TYR A 258 8.49 16.88 13.77
CA TYR A 258 7.26 17.49 14.27
C TYR A 258 7.19 18.99 13.96
N PRO A 259 7.05 19.37 12.67
CA PRO A 259 7.05 20.77 12.29
C PRO A 259 5.87 21.50 12.93
N ARG A 260 6.18 22.57 13.68
CA ARG A 260 5.17 23.49 14.23
C ARG A 260 4.61 24.43 13.16
N THR A 261 5.36 24.66 12.07
CA THR A 261 4.99 25.46 10.90
C THR A 261 5.34 24.72 9.61
N PRO A 262 4.51 24.79 8.54
CA PRO A 262 4.73 24.03 7.29
C PRO A 262 5.95 24.45 6.46
N SER A 263 6.65 25.52 6.83
CA SER A 263 7.56 26.26 5.94
C SER A 263 9.04 26.17 6.29
N LEU A 264 9.50 25.14 7.02
CA LEU A 264 10.95 24.92 7.14
C LEU A 264 11.51 24.39 5.82
N SER A 265 11.93 25.33 4.98
CA SER A 265 12.72 25.09 3.77
C SER A 265 14.11 24.59 4.17
N GLY A 266 14.28 23.28 4.19
CA GLY A 266 15.58 22.63 4.35
C GLY A 266 15.57 21.50 5.36
N THR A 267 15.21 20.28 4.93
CA THR A 267 15.42 19.06 5.73
C THR A 267 16.89 18.63 5.65
N GLY A 268 17.79 19.45 6.18
CA GLY A 268 19.19 19.06 6.34
C GLY A 268 19.30 17.90 7.33
N ARG A 269 20.00 16.83 6.93
CA ARG A 269 20.39 15.76 7.86
C ARG A 269 21.69 16.15 8.56
N LEU A 270 21.70 16.13 9.89
CA LEU A 270 22.91 16.29 10.69
C LEU A 270 23.90 15.17 10.34
N GLY A 271 25.15 15.54 10.07
CA GLY A 271 26.21 14.62 9.64
C GLY A 271 26.28 14.33 8.14
N ALA A 272 25.40 14.91 7.32
CA ALA A 272 25.46 14.79 5.85
C ALA A 272 26.24 15.93 5.16
N GLN A 273 26.44 17.06 5.85
CA GLN A 273 27.10 18.25 5.31
C GLN A 273 28.59 18.28 5.68
N VAL A 274 29.41 18.81 4.77
CA VAL A 274 30.87 18.93 4.97
C VAL A 274 31.21 20.08 5.93
N ASP A 275 30.49 21.20 5.83
CA ASP A 275 30.67 22.38 6.70
C ASP A 275 29.51 22.45 7.70
N MET A 276 29.71 21.93 8.91
CA MET A 276 28.73 22.02 10.02
C MET A 276 29.14 23.09 11.03
N SER A 277 28.15 23.77 11.62
CA SER A 277 28.39 24.70 12.73
C SER A 277 28.95 23.94 13.95
N SER A 278 29.64 24.65 14.85
CA SER A 278 30.13 24.05 16.10
C SER A 278 29.00 23.45 16.94
N GLU A 279 27.82 24.08 16.95
CA GLU A 279 26.62 23.61 17.65
C GLU A 279 26.06 22.32 17.03
N ASP A 280 26.07 22.21 15.70
CA ASP A 280 25.62 21.02 14.98
C ASP A 280 26.55 19.84 15.20
N VAL A 281 27.86 20.08 15.28
CA VAL A 281 28.86 19.05 15.62
C VAL A 281 28.63 18.52 17.03
N GLU A 282 28.43 19.40 18.02
CA GLU A 282 28.16 19.02 19.40
C GLU A 282 26.84 18.25 19.53
N THR A 283 25.78 18.75 18.89
CA THR A 283 24.48 18.09 18.84
C THR A 283 24.60 16.69 18.23
N LEU A 284 25.26 16.57 17.07
CA LEU A 284 25.48 15.27 16.41
C LEU A 284 26.26 14.31 17.32
N HIS A 285 27.29 14.79 18.01
CA HIS A 285 28.05 13.98 18.96
C HIS A 285 27.19 13.47 20.12
N GLY A 286 26.31 14.31 20.66
CA GLY A 286 25.33 13.92 21.67
C GLY A 286 24.36 12.84 21.17
N LEU A 287 23.88 12.96 19.93
CA LEU A 287 23.01 11.96 19.30
C LEU A 287 23.73 10.63 19.03
N HIS A 288 24.99 10.67 18.57
CA HIS A 288 25.82 9.48 18.42
C HIS A 288 26.03 8.77 19.76
N THR A 289 26.24 9.53 20.83
CA THR A 289 26.40 8.96 22.18
C THR A 289 25.13 8.25 22.62
N LYS A 290 23.96 8.90 22.49
CA LYS A 290 22.66 8.30 22.81
C LYS A 290 22.37 7.03 22.01
N LEU A 291 22.58 7.05 20.70
CA LEU A 291 22.38 5.87 19.86
C LEU A 291 23.33 4.72 20.23
N THR A 292 24.60 5.05 20.55
CA THR A 292 25.59 4.07 21.02
C THR A 292 25.13 3.41 22.30
N HIS A 293 24.63 4.18 23.28
CA HIS A 293 24.09 3.67 24.54
C HIS A 293 22.92 2.72 24.33
N VAL A 294 21.94 3.08 23.50
CA VAL A 294 20.80 2.22 23.17
C VAL A 294 21.26 0.86 22.61
N LEU A 295 22.16 0.87 21.63
CA LEU A 295 22.63 -0.35 20.96
C LEU A 295 23.53 -1.21 21.87
N MET A 296 24.37 -0.58 22.69
CA MET A 296 25.20 -1.27 23.69
C MET A 296 24.35 -1.91 24.79
N ALA A 297 23.36 -1.19 25.32
CA ALA A 297 22.42 -1.72 26.30
C ALA A 297 21.63 -2.92 25.73
N TYR A 298 21.25 -2.86 24.44
CA TYR A 298 20.59 -3.99 23.78
C TYR A 298 21.50 -5.22 23.69
N CYS A 299 22.79 -5.06 23.41
CA CYS A 299 23.74 -6.18 23.38
C CYS A 299 23.89 -6.88 24.75
N GLN A 300 23.58 -6.19 25.85
CA GLN A 300 23.52 -6.80 27.19
C GLN A 300 22.18 -7.50 27.46
N LEU A 301 21.10 -7.00 26.86
CA LEU A 301 19.77 -7.61 26.96
C LEU A 301 19.70 -8.92 26.17
N ASP A 302 20.21 -8.93 24.94
CA ASP A 302 20.26 -10.11 24.08
C ASP A 302 21.65 -10.29 23.45
N PRO A 303 22.58 -10.94 24.17
CA PRO A 303 23.94 -11.19 23.68
C PRO A 303 24.01 -12.17 22.51
N LEU A 304 22.97 -12.99 22.30
CA LEU A 304 22.91 -13.99 21.23
C LEU A 304 22.72 -13.30 19.89
N VAL A 305 21.75 -12.38 19.81
CA VAL A 305 21.60 -11.49 18.66
C VAL A 305 22.76 -10.49 18.61
N GLY A 306 23.04 -9.84 19.75
CA GLY A 306 24.08 -8.84 19.86
C GLY A 306 23.85 -7.65 18.93
N TYR A 307 24.84 -7.34 18.09
CA TYR A 307 24.75 -6.28 17.08
C TYR A 307 25.05 -6.80 15.68
N CYS A 308 24.17 -6.49 14.74
CA CYS A 308 24.32 -6.75 13.31
C CYS A 308 24.18 -5.44 12.52
N HIS A 309 24.89 -5.35 11.40
CA HIS A 309 24.84 -4.17 10.54
C HIS A 309 23.41 -3.94 10.03
N GLY A 310 22.94 -2.70 10.17
CA GLY A 310 21.56 -2.31 9.82
C GLY A 310 20.69 -1.97 11.03
N MET A 311 21.03 -2.47 12.23
CA MET A 311 20.33 -2.11 13.48
C MET A 311 20.40 -0.62 13.80
N THR A 312 21.47 0.07 13.38
CA THR A 312 21.62 1.52 13.52
C THR A 312 20.52 2.31 12.82
N PHE A 313 19.99 1.84 11.67
CA PHE A 313 18.93 2.56 10.96
C PHE A 313 17.63 2.57 11.75
N LEU A 314 17.26 1.43 12.34
CA LEU A 314 16.10 1.34 13.22
C LEU A 314 16.32 2.19 14.48
N GLY A 315 17.46 2.00 15.17
CA GLY A 315 17.77 2.74 16.40
C GLY A 315 17.78 4.26 16.19
N ALA A 316 18.41 4.76 15.13
CA ALA A 316 18.47 6.18 14.81
C ALA A 316 17.08 6.75 14.47
N SER A 317 16.29 6.02 13.69
CA SER A 317 14.94 6.46 13.31
C SER A 317 14.01 6.52 14.52
N LEU A 318 14.06 5.53 15.40
CA LEU A 318 13.31 5.54 16.66
C LEU A 318 13.76 6.69 17.57
N LEU A 319 15.07 6.90 17.70
CA LEU A 319 15.64 8.00 18.49
C LEU A 319 15.16 9.37 17.99
N THR A 320 15.17 9.60 16.68
CA THR A 320 14.59 10.82 16.08
C THR A 320 13.08 10.92 16.34
N CYS A 321 12.33 9.85 16.14
CA CYS A 321 10.88 9.84 16.32
C CYS A 321 10.47 10.13 17.77
N LEU A 322 11.29 9.75 18.74
CA LEU A 322 11.01 9.90 20.17
C LEU A 322 11.72 11.13 20.77
N GLU A 323 11.97 12.17 19.97
CA GLU A 323 12.57 13.43 20.44
C GLU A 323 13.92 13.24 21.16
N TYR A 324 14.69 12.23 20.72
CA TYR A 324 15.99 11.87 21.25
C TYR A 324 15.99 11.41 22.71
N ASP A 325 14.88 10.85 23.18
CA ASP A 325 14.78 10.12 24.45
C ASP A 325 15.34 8.70 24.26
N ASP A 326 16.54 8.44 24.78
CA ASP A 326 17.25 7.17 24.60
C ASP A 326 16.64 6.03 25.43
N GLU A 327 16.05 6.32 26.59
CA GLU A 327 15.33 5.31 27.37
C GLU A 327 14.06 4.84 26.65
N ALA A 328 13.22 5.79 26.21
CA ALA A 328 12.03 5.45 25.44
C ALA A 328 12.39 4.73 24.12
N THR A 329 13.49 5.16 23.48
CA THR A 329 14.01 4.51 22.27
C THR A 329 14.45 3.08 22.55
N PHE A 330 15.18 2.85 23.63
CA PHE A 330 15.60 1.50 24.03
C PHE A 330 14.39 0.59 24.28
N GLN A 331 13.38 1.08 25.01
CA GLN A 331 12.16 0.31 25.29
C GLN A 331 11.46 -0.14 24.00
N VAL A 332 11.24 0.79 23.06
CA VAL A 332 10.58 0.50 21.79
C VAL A 332 11.46 -0.39 20.89
N PHE A 333 12.78 -0.16 20.86
CA PHE A 333 13.72 -0.97 20.11
C PHE A 333 13.76 -2.42 20.61
N ALA A 334 13.88 -2.62 21.92
CA ALA A 334 13.85 -3.94 22.54
C ALA A 334 12.52 -4.66 22.28
N ALA A 335 11.40 -3.96 22.37
CA ALA A 335 10.09 -4.51 22.05
C ALA A 335 9.97 -4.92 20.57
N ALA A 336 10.49 -4.12 19.64
CA ALA A 336 10.54 -4.49 18.23
C ALA A 336 11.34 -5.79 18.01
N MET A 337 12.50 -5.90 18.65
CA MET A 337 13.35 -7.09 18.59
C MET A 337 12.66 -8.34 19.13
N GLN A 338 12.05 -8.24 20.31
CA GLN A 338 11.47 -9.37 21.04
C GLN A 338 10.09 -9.80 20.51
N HIS A 339 9.25 -8.84 20.10
CA HIS A 339 7.84 -9.10 19.83
C HIS A 339 7.46 -9.02 18.36
N TYR A 340 8.27 -8.36 17.53
CA TYR A 340 7.99 -8.21 16.09
C TYR A 340 8.90 -9.08 15.23
N ALA A 341 9.51 -10.13 15.80
CA ALA A 341 10.44 -11.03 15.09
C ALA A 341 11.56 -10.28 14.35
N MET A 342 11.98 -9.11 14.86
CA MET A 342 13.12 -8.37 14.29
C MET A 342 14.44 -8.99 14.72
N ALA A 343 14.53 -9.56 15.94
CA ALA A 343 15.71 -10.28 16.42
C ALA A 343 16.14 -11.39 15.45
N ASP A 344 15.18 -12.17 14.93
CA ASP A 344 15.41 -13.27 14.00
C ASP A 344 16.05 -12.84 12.68
N LEU A 345 15.87 -11.57 12.27
CA LEU A 345 16.51 -11.03 11.08
C LEU A 345 18.03 -10.91 11.23
N PHE A 346 18.49 -10.72 12.47
CA PHE A 346 19.87 -10.38 12.80
C PHE A 346 20.61 -11.54 13.49
N HIS A 347 19.92 -12.64 13.78
CA HIS A 347 20.51 -13.81 14.40
C HIS A 347 21.52 -14.47 13.45
N LEU A 348 22.74 -14.70 13.93
CA LEU A 348 23.83 -15.30 13.17
C LEU A 348 24.09 -16.74 13.68
N PRO A 349 24.56 -17.67 12.82
CA PRO A 349 24.81 -17.50 11.38
C PRO A 349 23.52 -17.49 10.53
N ASP A 350 23.67 -17.16 9.25
CA ASP A 350 22.65 -17.36 8.18
C ASP A 350 21.39 -16.48 8.17
N LEU A 351 21.20 -15.60 9.17
CA LEU A 351 20.11 -14.60 9.19
C LEU A 351 18.73 -15.23 8.89
N PRO A 352 18.32 -16.27 9.65
CA PRO A 352 17.19 -17.13 9.28
C PRO A 352 15.89 -16.36 9.09
N GLY A 353 15.63 -15.36 9.93
CA GLY A 353 14.46 -14.49 9.77
C GLY A 353 14.50 -13.70 8.47
N THR A 354 15.66 -13.16 8.09
CA THR A 354 15.83 -12.43 6.82
C THR A 354 15.59 -13.36 5.64
N THR A 355 16.16 -14.57 5.65
CA THR A 355 15.94 -15.59 4.61
C THR A 355 14.46 -15.99 4.49
N GLN A 356 13.80 -16.21 5.63
CA GLN A 356 12.36 -16.48 5.67
C GLN A 356 11.54 -15.33 5.06
N ARG A 357 11.82 -14.08 5.43
CA ARG A 357 11.10 -12.92 4.87
C ARG A 357 11.34 -12.76 3.37
N MET A 358 12.54 -13.04 2.87
CA MET A 358 12.83 -13.04 1.44
C MET A 358 12.07 -14.14 0.69
N HIS A 359 11.92 -15.33 1.30
CA HIS A 359 11.10 -16.40 0.76
C HIS A 359 9.61 -16.01 0.68
N GLN A 360 9.07 -15.41 1.75
CA GLN A 360 7.70 -14.86 1.77
C GLN A 360 7.52 -13.82 0.66
N LEU A 361 8.47 -12.89 0.48
CA LEU A 361 8.43 -11.90 -0.59
C LEU A 361 8.41 -12.55 -1.97
N HIS A 362 9.27 -13.56 -2.19
CA HIS A 362 9.30 -14.31 -3.45
C HIS A 362 7.93 -14.92 -3.78
N ASN A 363 7.32 -15.60 -2.80
CA ASN A 363 6.02 -16.23 -2.99
C ASN A 363 4.91 -15.22 -3.26
N LEU A 364 4.92 -14.07 -2.57
CA LEU A 364 3.98 -12.99 -2.82
C LEU A 364 4.12 -12.42 -4.24
N ILE A 365 5.35 -12.17 -4.70
CA ILE A 365 5.62 -11.70 -6.07
C ILE A 365 5.13 -12.73 -7.09
N ARG A 366 5.46 -14.01 -6.90
CA ARG A 366 5.03 -15.11 -7.79
C ARG A 366 3.51 -15.21 -7.89
N ALA A 367 2.80 -15.10 -6.77
CA ALA A 367 1.35 -15.28 -6.72
C ALA A 367 0.58 -14.05 -7.22
N HIS A 368 1.05 -12.84 -6.92
CA HIS A 368 0.27 -11.62 -7.10
C HIS A 368 0.83 -10.65 -8.15
N LEU A 369 2.09 -10.80 -8.56
CA LEU A 369 2.74 -9.98 -9.59
C LEU A 369 3.41 -10.86 -10.66
N PRO A 370 2.63 -11.70 -11.40
CA PRO A 370 3.17 -12.72 -12.30
C PRO A 370 4.03 -12.15 -13.45
N SER A 371 3.73 -10.93 -13.91
CA SER A 371 4.55 -10.25 -14.91
C SER A 371 5.94 -9.88 -14.38
N VAL A 372 6.00 -9.44 -13.11
CA VAL A 372 7.27 -9.15 -12.43
C VAL A 372 8.03 -10.45 -12.19
N ASP A 373 7.39 -11.48 -11.63
CA ASP A 373 8.00 -12.81 -11.42
C ASP A 373 8.60 -13.37 -12.72
N LYS A 374 7.85 -13.33 -13.83
CA LYS A 374 8.35 -13.75 -15.15
C LYS A 374 9.61 -12.98 -15.58
N CYS A 375 9.62 -11.67 -15.39
CA CYS A 375 10.79 -10.84 -15.69
C CYS A 375 12.00 -11.26 -14.83
N LEU A 376 11.81 -11.39 -13.51
CA LEU A 376 12.87 -11.79 -12.57
C LEU A 376 13.43 -13.18 -12.92
N ARG A 377 12.56 -14.15 -13.23
CA ARG A 377 12.95 -15.50 -13.68
C ARG A 377 13.77 -15.45 -14.96
N SER A 378 13.32 -14.69 -15.96
CA SER A 378 14.03 -14.56 -17.24
C SER A 378 15.42 -13.95 -17.09
N HIS A 379 15.61 -13.11 -16.08
CA HIS A 379 16.86 -12.44 -15.76
C HIS A 379 17.69 -13.15 -14.69
N ARG A 380 17.21 -14.27 -14.13
CA ARG A 380 17.80 -14.98 -12.99
C ARG A 380 18.06 -14.06 -11.78
N ILE A 381 17.13 -13.13 -11.53
CA ILE A 381 17.21 -12.21 -10.39
C ILE A 381 16.43 -12.81 -9.23
N HIS A 382 17.12 -13.01 -8.12
CA HIS A 382 16.53 -13.52 -6.89
C HIS A 382 16.27 -12.40 -5.88
N PRO A 383 15.24 -12.53 -5.02
CA PRO A 383 14.98 -11.55 -3.96
C PRO A 383 16.16 -11.26 -3.04
N HIS A 384 17.06 -12.21 -2.79
CA HIS A 384 18.26 -11.98 -1.99
C HIS A 384 19.20 -10.92 -2.57
N MET A 385 19.13 -10.67 -3.88
CA MET A 385 20.00 -9.71 -4.58
C MET A 385 19.58 -8.25 -4.36
N PHE A 386 18.35 -7.98 -3.89
CA PHE A 386 17.84 -6.62 -3.74
C PHE A 386 17.06 -6.35 -2.45
N SER A 387 16.45 -7.35 -1.82
CA SER A 387 15.47 -7.14 -0.75
C SER A 387 16.00 -7.28 0.68
N SER A 388 17.22 -7.78 0.87
CA SER A 388 17.83 -7.93 2.21
C SER A 388 17.88 -6.60 2.96
N GLY A 389 18.37 -5.55 2.29
CA GLY A 389 18.41 -4.20 2.83
C GLY A 389 17.02 -3.65 3.16
N TRP A 390 15.99 -3.98 2.38
CA TRP A 390 14.62 -3.52 2.63
C TRP A 390 14.03 -4.11 3.90
N ILE A 391 14.24 -5.42 4.07
CA ILE A 391 13.69 -6.22 5.16
C ILE A 391 14.40 -5.89 6.46
N MET A 392 15.75 -5.89 6.45
CA MET A 392 16.53 -5.65 7.66
C MET A 392 16.41 -4.21 8.17
N SER A 393 16.17 -3.23 7.29
CA SER A 393 16.08 -1.82 7.68
C SER A 393 14.66 -1.26 7.71
N LEU A 394 13.65 -1.99 7.26
CA LEU A 394 12.29 -1.48 7.02
C LEU A 394 12.26 -0.26 6.07
N PHE A 395 13.19 -0.19 5.11
CA PHE A 395 13.50 0.98 4.26
C PHE A 395 14.13 2.19 4.97
N LEU A 396 14.37 2.14 6.28
CA LEU A 396 14.89 3.28 7.05
C LEU A 396 16.32 3.68 6.69
N ASN A 397 17.01 2.82 5.94
CA ASN A 397 18.33 3.12 5.39
C ASN A 397 18.30 4.01 4.13
N GLU A 398 17.13 4.32 3.56
CA GLU A 398 17.02 5.18 2.39
C GLU A 398 17.08 6.67 2.79
N PRO A 399 18.15 7.40 2.42
CA PRO A 399 18.31 8.80 2.81
C PRO A 399 17.28 9.74 2.20
N SER A 400 16.62 9.37 1.08
CA SER A 400 15.61 10.22 0.42
C SER A 400 14.27 10.29 1.14
N LEU A 401 14.03 9.45 2.16
CA LEU A 401 12.77 9.44 2.89
C LEU A 401 12.67 10.66 3.81
N SER A 402 11.53 11.35 3.74
CA SER A 402 11.23 12.46 4.62
C SER A 402 10.94 11.98 6.05
N PRO A 403 11.04 12.87 7.05
CA PRO A 403 10.71 12.53 8.44
C PRO A 403 9.27 12.03 8.60
N CYS A 404 8.35 12.63 7.82
CA CYS A 404 6.95 12.23 7.78
C CYS A 404 6.80 10.78 7.31
N THR A 405 7.46 10.41 6.20
CA THR A 405 7.43 9.04 5.66
C THR A 405 8.02 8.03 6.63
N ILE A 406 9.17 8.35 7.25
CA ILE A 406 9.77 7.50 8.29
C ILE A 406 8.78 7.23 9.42
N GLY A 407 8.10 8.28 9.89
CA GLY A 407 7.06 8.16 10.91
C GLY A 407 5.91 7.25 10.47
N ILE A 408 5.41 7.40 9.25
CA ILE A 408 4.33 6.57 8.69
C ILE A 408 4.74 5.09 8.62
N LEU A 409 5.96 4.79 8.18
CA LEU A 409 6.48 3.42 8.11
C LEU A 409 6.52 2.76 9.49
N LEU A 410 7.08 3.47 10.49
CA LEU A 410 7.19 2.96 11.85
C LEU A 410 5.84 2.82 12.54
N ASP A 411 4.94 3.80 12.39
CA ASP A 411 3.57 3.71 12.94
C ASP A 411 2.83 2.49 12.37
N GLY A 412 2.94 2.30 11.06
CA GLY A 412 2.37 1.15 10.37
C GLY A 412 2.95 -0.18 10.83
N PHE A 413 4.28 -0.24 11.01
CA PHE A 413 4.97 -1.43 11.51
C PHE A 413 4.56 -1.77 12.95
N PHE A 414 4.54 -0.82 13.89
CA PHE A 414 4.13 -1.13 15.26
C PHE A 414 2.65 -1.51 15.36
N GLN A 415 1.78 -0.93 14.54
CA GLN A 415 0.36 -1.28 14.54
C GLN A 415 0.08 -2.63 13.88
N GLY A 416 0.72 -2.92 12.75
CA GLY A 416 0.36 -4.03 11.86
C GLY A 416 1.44 -5.10 11.65
N GLY A 417 2.64 -4.92 12.20
CA GLY A 417 3.77 -5.85 12.09
C GLY A 417 4.25 -6.07 10.65
N TRP A 418 4.81 -7.25 10.41
CA TRP A 418 5.27 -7.69 9.09
C TRP A 418 4.20 -7.64 7.99
N PRO A 419 2.92 -8.02 8.23
CA PRO A 419 1.85 -7.84 7.26
C PRO A 419 1.79 -6.44 6.65
N HIS A 420 2.02 -5.42 7.48
CA HIS A 420 2.03 -4.03 7.02
C HIS A 420 3.20 -3.77 6.07
N MET A 421 4.42 -4.17 6.47
CA MET A 421 5.62 -3.95 5.64
C MET A 421 5.57 -4.68 4.30
N PHE A 422 5.07 -5.93 4.28
CA PHE A 422 4.87 -6.64 3.02
C PHE A 422 3.87 -5.95 2.09
N ARG A 423 2.83 -5.27 2.62
CA ARG A 423 1.90 -4.47 1.79
C ARG A 423 2.62 -3.30 1.13
N ILE A 424 3.53 -2.65 1.87
CA ILE A 424 4.34 -1.56 1.32
C ILE A 424 5.29 -2.09 0.25
N TYR A 425 5.99 -3.19 0.51
CA TYR A 425 6.89 -3.82 -0.47
C TYR A 425 6.15 -4.21 -1.76
N MET A 426 5.00 -4.90 -1.62
CA MET A 426 4.19 -5.33 -2.75
C MET A 426 3.53 -4.15 -3.48
N GLY A 427 3.04 -3.15 -2.76
CA GLY A 427 2.49 -1.92 -3.33
C GLY A 427 3.54 -1.16 -4.15
N LEU A 428 4.76 -1.02 -3.62
CA LEU A 428 5.87 -0.36 -4.31
C LEU A 428 6.29 -1.13 -5.57
N LEU A 429 6.37 -2.46 -5.49
CA LEU A 429 6.63 -3.31 -6.66
C LEU A 429 5.52 -3.20 -7.71
N SER A 430 4.25 -3.19 -7.29
CA SER A 430 3.09 -3.08 -8.19
C SER A 430 3.08 -1.75 -8.94
N ILE A 431 3.19 -0.63 -8.22
CA ILE A 431 3.12 0.73 -8.79
C ILE A 431 4.25 0.98 -9.81
N HIS A 432 5.44 0.43 -9.58
CA HIS A 432 6.62 0.67 -10.41
C HIS A 432 6.96 -0.50 -11.37
N ALA A 433 6.10 -1.51 -11.44
CA ALA A 433 6.31 -2.71 -12.25
C ALA A 433 6.59 -2.37 -13.73
N ASP A 434 5.63 -1.73 -14.38
CA ASP A 434 5.71 -1.42 -15.82
C ASP A 434 6.65 -0.25 -16.14
N ALA A 435 6.82 0.68 -15.20
CA ALA A 435 7.62 1.89 -15.42
C ALA A 435 9.13 1.62 -15.30
N HIS A 436 9.54 0.74 -14.38
CA HIS A 436 10.95 0.61 -13.99
C HIS A 436 11.45 -0.83 -13.93
N ILE A 437 10.63 -1.79 -13.49
CA ILE A 437 11.09 -3.14 -13.17
C ILE A 437 11.09 -4.05 -14.41
N ILE A 438 9.99 -4.06 -15.18
CA ILE A 438 9.83 -4.91 -16.35
C ILE A 438 10.61 -4.29 -17.52
N THR A 439 11.84 -4.76 -17.71
CA THR A 439 12.73 -4.26 -18.76
C THR A 439 13.31 -5.42 -19.57
N PRO A 440 13.82 -5.20 -20.79
CA PRO A 440 14.45 -6.28 -21.55
C PRO A 440 15.86 -6.66 -21.02
N HIS A 441 16.44 -5.88 -20.10
CA HIS A 441 17.83 -6.05 -19.68
C HIS A 441 17.96 -6.33 -18.17
N ALA A 442 18.53 -7.48 -17.82
CA ALA A 442 18.73 -7.91 -16.42
C ALA A 442 19.39 -6.84 -15.53
N ASN A 443 20.47 -6.21 -16.01
CA ASN A 443 21.17 -5.17 -15.25
C ASN A 443 20.30 -3.93 -14.95
N ARG A 444 19.37 -3.58 -15.86
CA ARG A 444 18.45 -2.45 -15.64
C ARG A 444 17.38 -2.83 -14.62
N THR A 445 16.81 -4.03 -14.73
CA THR A 445 15.83 -4.54 -13.76
C THR A 445 16.42 -4.65 -12.36
N LEU A 446 17.61 -5.24 -12.20
CA LEU A 446 18.26 -5.33 -10.89
C LEU A 446 18.58 -3.95 -10.31
N ARG A 447 19.09 -3.02 -11.12
CA ARG A 447 19.37 -1.65 -10.68
C ARG A 447 18.08 -0.93 -10.25
N ALA A 448 17.01 -1.07 -11.03
CA ALA A 448 15.71 -0.49 -10.71
C ALA A 448 15.17 -1.04 -9.39
N LEU A 449 15.30 -2.35 -9.15
CA LEU A 449 14.93 -2.95 -7.87
C LEU A 449 15.78 -2.38 -6.73
N VAL A 450 17.11 -2.39 -6.81
CA VAL A 450 17.96 -1.84 -5.74
C VAL A 450 17.64 -0.36 -5.44
N GLN A 451 17.26 0.42 -6.45
CA GLN A 451 16.90 1.84 -6.32
C GLN A 451 15.42 2.09 -6.00
N LEU A 452 14.59 1.04 -5.95
CA LEU A 452 13.15 1.15 -5.74
C LEU A 452 12.75 1.95 -4.50
N PRO A 453 13.43 1.81 -3.34
CA PRO A 453 13.10 2.59 -2.13
C PRO A 453 13.14 4.10 -2.34
N LYS A 454 13.97 4.60 -3.27
CA LYS A 454 14.08 6.04 -3.60
C LYS A 454 12.77 6.62 -4.13
N HIS A 455 11.95 5.78 -4.75
CA HIS A 455 10.67 6.19 -5.30
C HIS A 455 9.54 6.17 -4.27
N LEU A 456 9.77 5.63 -3.07
CA LEU A 456 8.75 5.50 -2.03
C LEU A 456 8.20 6.85 -1.59
N GLU A 457 9.05 7.87 -1.40
CA GLU A 457 8.62 9.21 -0.98
C GLU A 457 7.59 9.80 -1.96
N ALA A 458 7.93 9.80 -3.26
CA ALA A 458 7.09 10.39 -4.30
C ALA A 458 5.79 9.59 -4.55
N SER A 459 5.77 8.29 -4.23
CA SER A 459 4.65 7.39 -4.50
C SER A 459 3.95 6.89 -3.24
N LEU A 460 4.28 7.41 -2.05
CA LEU A 460 3.86 6.84 -0.76
C LEU A 460 2.36 6.62 -0.66
N SER A 461 1.55 7.62 -1.02
CA SER A 461 0.09 7.53 -0.96
C SER A 461 -0.44 6.41 -1.86
N ALA A 462 0.03 6.35 -3.11
CA ALA A 462 -0.36 5.33 -4.07
C ALA A 462 0.08 3.93 -3.63
N VAL A 463 1.29 3.80 -3.08
CA VAL A 463 1.83 2.54 -2.55
C VAL A 463 1.02 2.02 -1.37
N LEU A 464 0.66 2.89 -0.43
CA LEU A 464 -0.14 2.50 0.74
C LEU A 464 -1.56 2.09 0.33
N ASP A 465 -2.19 2.81 -0.59
CA ASP A 465 -3.51 2.46 -1.10
C ASP A 465 -3.51 1.17 -1.91
N GLU A 466 -2.58 1.01 -2.84
CA GLU A 466 -2.42 -0.22 -3.63
C GLU A 466 -2.14 -1.42 -2.71
N GLY A 467 -1.22 -1.26 -1.77
CA GLY A 467 -0.90 -2.25 -0.75
C GLY A 467 -2.11 -2.70 0.06
N ARG A 468 -2.94 -1.74 0.48
CA ARG A 468 -4.15 -2.00 1.26
C ARG A 468 -5.24 -2.65 0.41
N VAL A 469 -5.47 -2.19 -0.81
CA VAL A 469 -6.58 -2.66 -1.64
C VAL A 469 -6.29 -4.03 -2.24
N GLN A 470 -5.08 -4.25 -2.76
CA GLN A 470 -4.75 -5.48 -3.49
C GLN A 470 -4.17 -6.58 -2.60
N PHE A 471 -3.37 -6.21 -1.59
CA PHE A 471 -2.51 -7.18 -0.90
C PHE A 471 -2.88 -7.43 0.58
N SER A 472 -3.95 -6.82 1.10
CA SER A 472 -4.30 -6.96 2.53
C SER A 472 -4.49 -8.39 3.01
N LEU A 473 -5.21 -9.22 2.24
CA LEU A 473 -5.44 -10.62 2.56
C LEU A 473 -4.18 -11.48 2.34
N ALA A 474 -3.50 -11.23 1.22
CA ALA A 474 -2.29 -11.96 0.80
C ALA A 474 -1.14 -11.82 1.80
N THR A 475 -1.03 -10.68 2.47
CA THR A 475 0.01 -10.42 3.47
C THR A 475 -0.48 -10.57 4.91
N SER A 476 -1.67 -11.14 5.13
CA SER A 476 -2.17 -11.40 6.50
C SER A 476 -1.19 -12.27 7.29
N ASP A 477 -1.24 -12.19 8.63
CA ASP A 477 -0.38 -13.01 9.47
C ASP A 477 -0.52 -14.50 9.14
N ASP A 478 -1.75 -15.01 8.99
CA ASP A 478 -2.00 -16.41 8.61
C ASP A 478 -1.35 -16.77 7.26
N ALA A 479 -1.44 -15.89 6.26
CA ALA A 479 -0.84 -16.13 4.95
C ALA A 479 0.70 -16.17 5.02
N LEU A 480 1.30 -15.26 5.79
CA LEU A 480 2.75 -15.24 6.00
C LEU A 480 3.22 -16.46 6.79
N ASP A 481 2.46 -16.90 7.80
CA ASP A 481 2.76 -18.09 8.60
C ASP A 481 2.71 -19.36 7.74
N ILE A 482 1.72 -19.49 6.84
CA ILE A 482 1.65 -20.58 5.86
C ILE A 482 2.87 -20.60 4.94
N MET A 483 3.27 -19.43 4.41
CA MET A 483 4.46 -19.32 3.55
C MET A 483 5.76 -19.64 4.31
N ALA A 484 5.83 -19.33 5.60
CA ALA A 484 6.99 -19.67 6.43
C ALA A 484 7.09 -21.20 6.65
N ALA A 485 5.96 -21.86 6.91
CA ALA A 485 5.92 -23.31 7.11
C ALA A 485 6.32 -24.11 5.86
N GLN A 486 6.06 -23.56 4.67
CA GLN A 486 6.46 -24.17 3.39
C GLN A 486 7.98 -24.16 3.17
N ASN A 487 8.73 -23.36 3.94
CA ASN A 487 10.18 -23.21 3.83
C ASN A 487 10.96 -24.22 4.70
N GLY A 488 10.37 -25.39 4.98
CA GLY A 488 10.93 -26.42 5.86
C GLY A 488 12.29 -27.01 5.40
N PRO A 489 13.00 -27.76 6.27
CA PRO A 489 14.41 -28.14 6.12
C PRO A 489 14.75 -29.04 4.91
N THR A 490 13.76 -29.45 4.13
CA THR A 490 13.93 -30.20 2.87
C THR A 490 13.94 -29.31 1.63
N ALA A 491 13.58 -28.03 1.75
CA ALA A 491 13.83 -27.05 0.70
C ALA A 491 15.29 -26.62 0.84
N GLY A 492 16.19 -27.32 0.13
CA GLY A 492 17.49 -26.77 -0.18
C GLY A 492 17.34 -25.41 -0.90
N PRO A 493 18.44 -24.75 -1.24
CA PRO A 493 18.39 -23.61 -2.14
C PRO A 493 17.94 -24.08 -3.54
N ASP A 494 16.66 -24.40 -3.71
CA ASP A 494 15.99 -24.49 -5.01
C ASP A 494 15.80 -23.06 -5.51
N TYR A 495 16.95 -22.42 -5.73
CA TYR A 495 17.10 -21.22 -6.51
C TYR A 495 17.18 -21.63 -7.98
N PHE A 496 16.07 -22.17 -8.49
CA PHE A 496 15.84 -22.70 -9.86
C PHE A 496 16.50 -24.02 -10.23
#